data_AF-A0A2N0A0B6-F1
#
_entry.id   AF-A0A2N0A0B6-F1
#
_cell.length_a   1.000
_cell.length_b   1.000
_cell.length_c   1.000
_cell.angle_alpha   90.00
_cell.angle_beta   90.00
_cell.angle_gamma   90.00
#
_symmetry.space_group_name_H-M   'P 1'
#
loop_
_entity.id
_entity.type
_entity.pdbx_description
1 polymer ?
#
loop_
_entity_poly.entity_id
_entity_poly.type
_entity_poly.pdbx_seq_one_letter_code
_entity_poly.pdbx_strand_id
1 'polypeptide(L)' 'MRTFLDFIHTEKTNHPQFILSIQKEDPKLLQNWFQTIGYDVSTWECSKVIETFRTTLGHKRKDLDPSSLH' A
#
# COMPACT_ATOMS: atom_id res chain seq x y z
N MET A 1 16.28 -6.77 -12.07
CA MET A 1 15.37 -5.66 -11.73
C MET A 1 14.32 -6.23 -10.79
N ARG A 2 14.12 -5.65 -9.59
CA ARG A 2 13.08 -6.14 -8.67
C ARG A 2 11.78 -5.40 -8.95
N THR A 3 10.69 -6.14 -9.07
CA THR A 3 9.37 -5.61 -9.42
C THR A 3 8.50 -5.43 -8.18
N PHE A 4 7.39 -4.72 -8.33
CA PHE A 4 6.41 -4.59 -7.24
C PHE A 4 5.85 -5.95 -6.78
N LEU A 5 5.69 -6.92 -7.68
CA LEU A 5 5.25 -8.28 -7.31
C LEU A 5 6.25 -8.98 -6.39
N ASP A 6 7.55 -8.80 -6.63
CA ASP A 6 8.60 -9.29 -5.72
C ASP A 6 8.49 -8.64 -4.34
N PHE A 7 8.02 -7.40 -4.26
CA PHE A 7 7.83 -6.69 -2.99
C PHE A 7 6.62 -7.21 -2.20
N ILE A 8 5.47 -7.46 -2.84
CA ILE A 8 4.28 -8.00 -2.15
C ILE A 8 4.59 -9.31 -1.45
N HIS A 9 5.43 -10.15 -2.07
CA HIS A 9 5.81 -11.45 -1.51
C HIS A 9 6.82 -11.34 -0.36
N THR A 10 7.27 -10.14 -0.01
CA THR A 10 8.21 -9.91 1.10
C THR A 10 7.50 -9.34 2.34
N GLU A 11 8.03 -9.61 3.53
CA GLU A 11 7.54 -9.06 4.81
C GLU A 11 7.65 -7.52 4.94
N LYS A 12 8.05 -6.81 3.88
CA LYS A 12 8.24 -5.35 3.87
C LYS A 12 6.94 -4.55 3.75
N THR A 13 5.79 -5.20 3.61
CA THR A 13 4.47 -4.55 3.67
C THR A 13 4.18 -3.92 5.04
N ASN A 14 4.91 -4.31 6.09
CA ASN A 14 4.85 -3.70 7.43
C ASN A 14 5.85 -2.55 7.64
N HIS A 15 6.58 -2.12 6.60
CA HIS A 15 7.59 -1.08 6.77
C HIS A 15 6.94 0.29 7.06
N PRO A 16 7.42 1.07 8.04
CA PRO A 16 6.80 2.34 8.43
C PRO A 16 6.63 3.32 7.27
N GLN A 17 7.66 3.46 6.42
CA GLN A 17 7.64 4.29 5.21
C GLN A 17 6.56 3.85 4.20
N PHE A 18 6.35 2.54 4.06
CA PHE A 18 5.32 2.01 3.17
C PHE A 18 3.94 2.42 3.69
N ILE A 19 3.65 2.12 4.97
CA ILE A 19 2.38 2.46 5.61
C ILE A 19 2.12 3.98 5.58
N LEU A 20 3.14 4.81 5.84
CA LEU A 20 3.05 6.27 5.77
C LEU A 20 2.69 6.75 4.35
N SER A 21 3.26 6.13 3.32
CA SER A 21 2.97 6.47 1.92
C SER A 21 1.54 6.11 1.54
N ILE A 22 1.03 4.97 2.03
CA ILE A 22 -0.37 4.58 1.85
C ILE A 22 -1.30 5.55 2.58
N GLN A 23 -1.00 5.92 3.82
CA GLN A 23 -1.82 6.85 4.62
C GLN A 23 -1.87 8.27 4.06
N LYS A 24 -0.77 8.74 3.49
CA LYS A 24 -0.69 10.06 2.83
C LYS A 24 -1.30 10.09 1.44
N GLU A 25 -1.65 8.92 0.90
CA GLU A 25 -2.21 8.76 -0.45
C GLU A 25 -1.34 9.39 -1.54
N ASP A 26 -0.02 9.42 -1.32
CA ASP A 26 0.93 10.05 -2.22
C ASP A 26 1.71 9.00 -3.02
N PRO A 27 1.36 8.78 -4.30
CA PRO A 27 2.03 7.76 -5.13
C PRO A 27 3.48 8.13 -5.47
N LYS A 28 3.87 9.40 -5.43
CA LYS A 28 5.27 9.81 -5.64
C LYS A 28 6.12 9.49 -4.42
N LEU A 29 5.57 9.67 -3.22
CA LEU A 29 6.24 9.28 -1.97
C LEU A 29 6.53 7.77 -1.96
N LEU A 30 5.53 6.98 -2.35
CA LEU A 30 5.66 5.52 -2.45
C LEU A 30 6.68 5.12 -3.52
N GLN A 31 6.62 5.74 -4.70
CA GLN A 31 7.56 5.50 -5.80
C GLN A 31 9.00 5.83 -5.40
N ASN A 32 9.23 6.99 -4.77
CA ASN A 32 10.55 7.39 -4.29
C ASN A 32 11.09 6.34 -3.32
N TRP A 33 10.25 5.88 -2.38
CA TRP A 33 10.67 4.85 -1.44
C TRP A 33 11.07 3.55 -2.16
N PHE A 34 10.27 3.05 -3.10
CA PHE A 34 10.61 1.88 -3.91
C PHE A 34 11.95 2.04 -4.65
N GLN A 35 12.19 3.20 -5.25
CA GLN A 35 13.46 3.50 -5.90
C GLN A 35 14.64 3.48 -4.91
N THR A 36 14.45 4.02 -3.69
CA THR A 36 15.51 3.98 -2.65
C THR A 36 15.88 2.55 -2.22
N ILE A 37 14.93 1.62 -2.26
CA ILE A 37 15.17 0.21 -1.93
C ILE A 37 15.53 -0.64 -3.16
N GLY A 38 15.74 -0.03 -4.33
CA GLY A 38 16.21 -0.68 -5.55
C GLY A 38 15.14 -1.47 -6.28
N TYR A 39 13.89 -0.98 -6.26
CA TYR A 39 12.77 -1.48 -7.04
C TYR A 39 12.45 -0.49 -8.15
N ASP A 40 12.19 -1.01 -9.35
CA ASP A 40 11.74 -0.21 -10.48
C ASP A 40 10.22 -0.30 -10.54
N VAL A 41 9.56 0.79 -10.20
CA VAL A 41 8.09 0.88 -10.17
C VAL A 41 7.63 2.18 -10.78
N SER A 42 6.50 2.11 -11.45
CA SER A 42 5.82 3.24 -12.05
C SER A 42 4.94 3.96 -11.03
N THR A 43 4.70 5.25 -11.25
CA THR A 43 3.74 6.02 -10.44
C THR A 43 2.34 5.42 -10.52
N TRP A 44 1.96 4.87 -11.68
CA TRP A 44 0.67 4.19 -11.87
C TRP A 44 0.54 2.93 -11.00
N GLU A 45 1.59 2.12 -10.92
CA GLU A 45 1.62 0.95 -10.03
C GLU A 45 1.42 1.40 -8.58
N CYS A 46 2.16 2.43 -8.14
CA CYS A 46 2.03 3.00 -6.80
C CYS A 46 0.59 3.49 -6.50
N SER A 47 -0.07 4.16 -7.46
CA SER A 47 -1.48 4.56 -7.32
C SER A 47 -2.40 3.36 -7.13
N LYS A 48 -2.20 2.27 -7.87
CA LYS A 48 -2.97 1.04 -7.71
C LYS A 48 -2.75 0.36 -6.37
N VAL A 49 -1.55 0.44 -5.81
CA VAL A 49 -1.27 -0.06 -4.45
C VAL A 49 -2.05 0.74 -3.41
N ILE A 50 -2.00 2.06 -3.48
CA ILE A 50 -2.74 2.94 -2.56
C ILE A 50 -4.25 2.65 -2.64
N GLU A 51 -4.80 2.54 -3.86
CA GLU A 51 -6.21 2.20 -4.11
C GLU A 51 -6.59 0.84 -3.52
N THR A 52 -5.77 -0.19 -3.74
CA THR A 52 -6.00 -1.56 -3.22
C THR A 52 -5.91 -1.62 -1.70
N PHE A 53 -4.92 -0.95 -1.09
CA PHE A 53 -4.80 -0.89 0.35
C PHE A 53 -5.95 -0.09 0.98
N ARG A 54 -6.42 1.00 0.37
CA ARG A 54 -7.60 1.73 0.85
C ARG A 54 -8.86 0.87 0.85
N THR A 55 -9.11 0.13 -0.22
CA THR A 55 -10.28 -0.75 -0.32
C THR A 55 -10.21 -1.93 0.64
N THR A 56 -9.02 -2.48 0.87
CA THR A 56 -8.81 -3.61 1.80
C THR A 56 -8.87 -3.14 3.26
N LEU A 57 -8.24 -2.01 3.60
CA LEU A 57 -8.28 -1.44 4.95
C LEU A 57 -9.67 -0.85 5.27
N GLY A 58 -10.34 -0.28 4.27
CA GLY A 58 -11.73 0.17 4.34
C GLY A 58 -12.72 -0.97 4.53
N HIS A 59 -12.48 -2.14 3.89
CA HIS A 59 -13.24 -3.37 4.20
C HIS A 59 -12.97 -3.85 5.62
N LYS A 60 -11.71 -3.88 6.05
CA LYS A 60 -11.35 -4.32 7.41
C LYS A 60 -11.92 -3.41 8.51
N ARG A 61 -12.13 -2.12 8.21
CA ARG A 61 -12.77 -1.17 9.14
C ARG A 61 -14.29 -1.33 9.19
N LYS A 62 -14.93 -1.81 8.12
CA LYS A 62 -16.36 -2.14 8.09
C LYS A 62 -16.68 -3.49 8.74
N ASP A 63 -15.75 -4.45 8.67
CA ASP A 63 -15.92 -5.76 9.34
C ASP A 63 -15.71 -5.71 10.87
N LEU A 64 -15.16 -4.60 11.38
CA LEU A 64 -15.01 -4.34 12.81
C LEU A 64 -16.14 -3.48 13.40
N ASP A 65 -17.21 -3.24 12.62
CA ASP A 65 -18.43 -2.61 13.12
C ASP A 65 -19.50 -3.69 13.38
N PRO A 66 -19.60 -4.26 14.60
CA PRO A 66 -20.76 -5.04 14.99
C PRO A 66 -21.89 -4.08 15.39
N SER A 67 -22.39 -3.26 14.47
CA SER A 67 -23.57 -2.41 14.69
C SER A 67 -24.22 -2.13 13.33
N SER A 68 -25.13 -2.98 12.85
CA SER A 68 -26.49 -2.93 13.35
C SER A 68 -27.27 -4.14 12.81
N LEU A 69 -27.38 -5.19 13.63
CA LEU A 69 -28.49 -6.12 13.57
C LEU A 69 -29.56 -5.57 14.52
N HIS A 70 -30.42 -4.70 14.01
CA HIS A 70 -31.77 -4.50 14.54
C HIS A 70 -32.67 -3.83 13.51
#